data_AF-A0A2V9WW17-F1
#
_entry.id   AF-A0A2V9WW17-F1
#
_cell.length_a   1.000
_cell.length_b   1.000
_cell.length_c   1.000
_cell.angle_alpha   90.00
_cell.angle_beta   90.00
_cell.angle_gamma   90.00
#
_symmetry.space_group_name_H-M   'P 1'
#
loop_
_entity.id
_entity.type
_entity.pdbx_description
1 polymer ?
#
loop_
_entity_poly.entity_id
_entity_poly.type
_entity_poly.pdbx_seq_one_letter_code
_entity_poly.pdbx_strand_id
1 'polypeptide(L)'
;MVQTWKFGISNPNNDTLYVQVVISGSDGSGVSDFTVSSAVLVVAPTNSVNPPLNNQQLSYAFPATDKGDTFTFTATIFWGTSPTNMSDTSTNTIGGVPNSGSFTVVG
;
A
#
# COMPACT_ATOMS: atom_id res chain seq x y z
N MET A 1 -9.90 10.89 -12.82
CA MET A 1 -9.64 11.49 -11.48
C MET A 1 -8.55 10.65 -10.83
N VAL A 2 -7.57 11.23 -10.12
CA VAL A 2 -6.42 10.46 -9.59
C VAL A 2 -6.44 10.47 -8.08
N GLN A 3 -6.42 9.28 -7.47
CA GLN A 3 -6.20 9.12 -6.04
C GLN A 3 -4.74 8.72 -5.81
N THR A 4 -4.09 9.41 -4.87
CA THR A 4 -2.71 9.11 -4.47
C THR A 4 -2.67 8.79 -2.98
N TRP A 5 -1.94 7.74 -2.63
CA TRP A 5 -1.62 7.35 -1.27
C TRP A 5 -0.12 7.52 -1.02
N LYS A 6 0.22 7.99 0.18
CA LYS A 6 1.60 8.06 0.64
C LYS A 6 1.84 7.01 1.71
N PHE A 7 2.99 6.36 1.67
CA PHE A 7 3.41 5.39 2.66
C PHE A 7 4.89 5.52 3.01
N GLY A 8 5.26 4.91 4.14
CA GLY A 8 6.64 4.76 4.57
C GLY A 8 6.89 3.35 5.09
N ILE A 9 8.14 2.90 5.00
CA ILE A 9 8.58 1.56 5.42
C ILE A 9 9.89 1.70 6.20
N SER A 10 9.92 1.09 7.37
CA SER A 10 11.14 0.81 8.13
C SER A 10 11.31 -0.70 8.29
N ASN A 11 12.56 -1.13 8.37
CA ASN A 11 12.94 -2.51 8.66
C ASN A 11 13.67 -2.55 10.00
N PRO A 12 13.00 -2.97 11.09
CA PRO A 12 13.63 -3.05 12.41
C PRO A 12 14.55 -4.26 12.58
N ASN A 13 14.63 -5.15 11.59
CA ASN A 13 15.44 -6.37 11.64
C ASN A 13 16.85 -6.14 11.10
N ASN A 14 17.70 -7.15 11.25
CA ASN A 14 19.11 -7.12 10.83
C ASN A 14 19.34 -7.59 9.39
N ASP A 15 18.34 -8.22 8.77
CA ASP A 15 18.43 -8.71 7.39
C ASP A 15 17.77 -7.74 6.42
N THR A 16 18.29 -7.66 5.19
CA THR A 16 17.61 -6.94 4.10
C THR A 16 16.30 -7.63 3.74
N LEU A 17 15.23 -6.86 3.63
CA LEU A 17 13.91 -7.33 3.23
C LEU A 17 13.55 -6.81 1.84
N TYR A 18 12.72 -7.58 1.14
CA TYR A 18 12.04 -7.18 -0.08
C TYR A 18 10.58 -6.96 0.26
N VAL A 19 10.05 -5.79 -0.12
CA VAL A 19 8.73 -5.33 0.32
C VAL A 19 7.91 -4.83 -0.86
N GLN A 20 6.64 -5.20 -0.92
CA GLN A 20 5.67 -4.66 -1.86
C GLN A 20 4.44 -4.17 -1.10
N VAL A 21 3.98 -2.95 -1.39
CA VAL A 21 2.74 -2.40 -0.84
C VAL A 21 1.66 -2.50 -1.89
N VAL A 22 0.52 -3.06 -1.50
CA VAL A 22 -0.66 -3.23 -2.35
C VAL A 22 -1.84 -2.53 -1.68
N ILE A 23 -2.54 -1.70 -2.44
CA ILE A 23 -3.80 -1.09 -2.03
C ILE A 23 -4.89 -1.68 -2.91
N SER A 24 -5.89 -2.27 -2.28
CA SER A 24 -7.08 -2.81 -2.94
C SER A 24 -8.31 -2.13 -2.37
N GLY A 25 -9.35 -1.94 -3.18
CA GLY A 25 -10.61 -1.39 -2.69
C GLY A 25 -11.78 -1.76 -3.57
N SER A 26 -12.97 -1.63 -2.99
CA SER A 26 -14.25 -1.97 -3.60
C SER A 26 -15.29 -0.90 -3.26
N ASP A 27 -16.22 -0.67 -4.17
CA ASP A 27 -17.39 0.21 -3.95
C ASP A 27 -18.43 -0.37 -2.97
N GLY A 28 -18.22 -1.60 -2.48
CA GLY A 28 -19.12 -2.29 -1.56
C GLY A 28 -20.40 -2.85 -2.18
N SER A 29 -20.68 -2.52 -3.44
CA SER A 29 -21.71 -3.13 -4.28
C SER A 29 -21.15 -4.29 -5.15
N GLY A 30 -19.82 -4.36 -5.27
CA GLY A 30 -19.11 -5.37 -6.06
C GLY A 30 -19.11 -5.08 -7.57
N VAL A 31 -19.41 -3.84 -7.97
CA VAL A 31 -19.47 -3.43 -9.37
C VAL A 31 -18.11 -2.93 -9.84
N SER A 32 -17.46 -2.10 -9.02
CA SER A 32 -16.14 -1.55 -9.28
C SER A 32 -15.17 -1.90 -8.16
N ASP A 33 -14.03 -2.45 -8.57
CA ASP A 33 -12.89 -2.74 -7.71
C ASP A 33 -11.62 -2.12 -8.30
N PHE A 34 -10.64 -1.83 -7.45
CA PHE A 34 -9.31 -1.44 -7.90
C PHE A 34 -8.23 -2.16 -7.11
N THR A 35 -7.07 -2.32 -7.74
CA THR A 35 -5.85 -2.75 -7.08
C THR A 35 -4.67 -1.98 -7.67
N VAL A 36 -3.81 -1.44 -6.80
CA VAL A 36 -2.58 -0.76 -7.18
C VAL A 36 -1.44 -1.25 -6.30
N SER A 37 -0.31 -1.57 -6.89
CA SER A 37 0.86 -2.13 -6.20
C SER A 37 2.11 -1.31 -6.46
N SER A 38 2.98 -1.20 -5.47
CA SER A 38 4.32 -0.66 -5.67
C SER A 38 5.20 -1.63 -6.47
N ALA A 39 6.33 -1.13 -6.96
CA ALA A 39 7.45 -1.99 -7.27
C ALA A 39 7.94 -2.71 -6.01
N VAL A 40 8.72 -3.79 -6.18
CA VAL A 40 9.43 -4.42 -5.07
C VAL A 40 10.52 -3.47 -4.58
N LEU A 41 10.44 -3.12 -3.31
CA LEU A 41 11.37 -2.23 -2.62
C LEU A 41 12.39 -3.07 -1.86
N VAL A 42 13.67 -2.73 -1.97
CA VAL A 42 14.74 -3.32 -1.17
C VAL A 42 14.92 -2.46 0.07
N VAL A 43 14.73 -3.06 1.26
CA VAL A 43 14.72 -2.35 2.53
C VAL A 43 15.80 -2.94 3.45
N ALA A 44 16.94 -2.26 3.49
CA ALA A 44 18.02 -2.59 4.42
C ALA A 44 17.60 -2.32 5.88
N PRO A 45 18.28 -2.93 6.87
CA PRO A 45 18.10 -2.65 8.29
C PRO A 45 18.11 -1.15 8.58
N THR A 46 17.06 -0.65 9.21
CA THR A 46 16.89 0.78 9.49
C THR A 46 17.88 1.23 10.57
N ASN A 47 18.74 2.18 10.21
CA ASN A 47 19.72 2.80 11.12
C ASN A 47 20.10 4.20 10.61
N SER A 48 21.09 4.84 11.22
CA SER A 48 21.55 6.18 10.82
C SER A 48 22.13 6.25 9.41
N VAL A 49 22.65 5.14 8.88
CA VAL A 49 23.20 5.02 7.52
C VAL A 49 22.10 4.66 6.51
N ASN A 50 21.14 3.82 6.90
CA ASN A 50 20.01 3.37 6.11
C ASN A 50 18.70 3.88 6.74
N PRO A 51 18.31 5.14 6.52
CA PRO A 51 17.06 5.67 7.07
C PRO A 51 15.83 4.97 6.46
N PRO A 52 14.66 5.03 7.12
CA PRO A 52 13.41 4.50 6.57
C PRO A 52 13.09 5.07 5.18
N LEU A 53 12.45 4.27 4.34
CA LEU A 53 11.87 4.74 3.09
C LEU A 53 10.62 5.55 3.42
N ASN A 54 10.65 6.86 3.19
CA ASN A 54 9.54 7.75 3.48
C ASN A 54 8.93 8.33 2.20
N ASN A 55 7.69 8.82 2.29
CA ASN A 55 6.98 9.53 1.22
C ASN A 55 6.89 8.78 -0.11
N GLN A 56 6.88 7.44 -0.06
CA GLN A 56 6.62 6.63 -1.24
C GLN A 56 5.17 6.82 -1.67
N GLN A 57 4.91 6.76 -2.98
CA GLN A 57 3.61 7.09 -3.54
C GLN A 57 3.06 5.95 -4.39
N LEU A 58 1.75 5.73 -4.26
CA LEU A 58 0.94 4.91 -5.14
C LEU A 58 -0.19 5.75 -5.68
N SER A 59 -0.43 5.69 -6.99
CA SER A 59 -1.50 6.44 -7.63
C SER A 59 -2.35 5.53 -8.50
N TYR A 60 -3.66 5.71 -8.43
CA TYR A 60 -4.61 5.04 -9.30
C TYR A 60 -5.49 6.08 -9.99
N ALA A 61 -5.64 5.94 -11.30
CA ALA A 61 -6.50 6.80 -12.11
C ALA A 61 -7.88 6.13 -12.24
N PHE A 62 -8.87 6.71 -11.55
CA PHE A 62 -10.25 6.25 -11.66
C PHE A 62 -10.87 6.68 -13.00
N PRO A 63 -11.56 5.76 -13.69
CA PRO A 63 -12.34 6.08 -14.88
C PRO A 63 -13.48 7.04 -14.54
N ALA A 64 -14.01 7.71 -15.56
CA ALA A 64 -15.10 8.67 -15.38
C ALA A 64 -16.41 8.01 -14.92
N THR A 65 -16.57 6.71 -15.17
CA THR A 65 -17.74 5.91 -14.74
C THR A 65 -17.86 5.80 -13.23
N ASP A 66 -16.74 5.86 -12.51
CA ASP A 66 -16.71 5.66 -11.06
C ASP A 66 -17.01 6.97 -10.29
N LYS A 67 -17.32 8.05 -11.01
CA LYS A 67 -17.60 9.35 -10.39
C LYS A 67 -18.86 9.27 -9.53
N GLY A 68 -18.72 9.60 -8.25
CA GLY A 68 -19.80 9.52 -7.27
C GLY A 68 -19.79 8.22 -6.46
N ASP A 69 -19.05 7.20 -6.89
CA ASP A 69 -18.90 5.97 -6.14
C ASP A 69 -18.00 6.17 -4.92
N THR A 70 -18.32 5.46 -3.85
CA THR A 70 -17.55 5.47 -2.60
C THR A 70 -16.85 4.14 -2.44
N PHE A 71 -15.52 4.17 -2.44
CA PHE A 71 -14.70 2.98 -2.27
C PHE A 71 -14.25 2.86 -0.83
N THR A 72 -14.27 1.64 -0.30
CA THR A 72 -13.52 1.25 0.89
C THR A 72 -12.27 0.51 0.44
N PHE A 73 -11.10 0.94 0.90
CA PHE A 73 -9.81 0.37 0.54
C PHE A 73 -9.08 -0.20 1.75
N THR A 74 -8.18 -1.13 1.49
CA THR A 74 -7.22 -1.70 2.45
C THR A 74 -5.83 -1.74 1.82
N ALA A 75 -4.83 -1.30 2.58
CA ALA A 75 -3.41 -1.39 2.28
C ALA A 75 -2.81 -2.64 2.96
N THR A 76 -2.09 -3.43 2.18
CA THR A 76 -1.38 -4.62 2.63
C THR A 76 0.09 -4.49 2.25
N ILE A 77 0.97 -4.77 3.19
CA ILE A 77 2.41 -4.90 2.95
C ILE A 77 2.71 -6.38 2.82
N PHE A 78 3.32 -6.78 1.72
CA PHE A 78 3.91 -8.10 1.52
C PHE A 78 5.42 -7.98 1.69
N TRP A 79 6.05 -8.90 2.41
CA TRP A 79 7.50 -8.90 2.57
C TRP A 79 8.10 -10.30 2.64
N GLY A 80 9.41 -10.36 2.45
CA GLY A 80 10.21 -11.58 2.57
C GLY A 80 11.70 -11.30 2.37
N THR A 81 12.51 -12.35 2.43
CA THR A 81 13.96 -12.29 2.23
C THR A 81 14.39 -12.47 0.77
N SER A 82 13.43 -12.63 -0.16
CA SER A 82 13.67 -12.76 -1.60
C SER A 82 12.70 -11.90 -2.40
N PRO A 83 13.13 -11.26 -3.51
CA PRO A 83 12.25 -10.45 -4.34
C PRO A 83 11.16 -11.26 -5.06
N THR A 84 11.35 -12.57 -5.21
CA THR A 84 10.39 -13.47 -5.86
C THR A 84 9.52 -14.25 -4.87
N ASN A 85 9.79 -14.14 -3.56
CA ASN A 85 9.05 -14.83 -2.52
C ASN A 85 8.85 -13.93 -1.30
N MET A 86 7.69 -13.26 -1.26
CA MET A 86 7.24 -12.39 -0.16
C MET A 86 5.97 -12.98 0.46
N SER A 87 6.13 -14.05 1.24
CA SER A 87 5.01 -14.80 1.82
C SER A 87 4.41 -14.14 3.06
N ASP A 88 5.13 -13.23 3.69
CA ASP A 88 4.68 -12.57 4.91
C ASP A 88 3.83 -11.35 4.57
N THR A 89 2.77 -11.11 5.36
CA THR A 89 1.80 -10.03 5.09
C THR A 89 1.42 -9.25 6.35
N SER A 90 1.18 -7.95 6.20
CA SER A 90 0.71 -7.11 7.30
C SER A 90 -0.72 -7.46 7.68
N THR A 91 -1.01 -7.49 8.99
CA THR A 91 -2.39 -7.56 9.51
C THR A 91 -3.02 -6.17 9.62
N ASN A 92 -4.35 -6.14 9.86
CA ASN A 92 -5.25 -4.97 9.77
C ASN A 92 -4.93 -3.75 10.67
N THR A 93 -3.86 -3.78 11.46
CA THR A 93 -3.40 -2.64 12.27
C THR A 93 -1.88 -2.68 12.41
N ILE A 94 -1.20 -1.65 11.90
CA ILE A 94 0.24 -1.42 12.11
C ILE A 94 0.37 -0.23 13.07
N GLY A 95 0.74 -0.49 14.32
CA GLY A 95 0.99 0.58 15.30
C GLY A 95 -0.21 1.49 15.62
N GLY A 96 -1.45 0.99 15.48
CA GLY A 96 -2.68 1.75 15.74
C GLY A 96 -3.14 2.65 14.58
N VAL A 97 -2.43 2.66 13.45
CA VAL A 97 -2.87 3.32 12.23
C VAL A 97 -3.78 2.37 11.45
N PRO A 98 -5.01 2.78 11.08
CA PRO A 98 -5.86 1.99 10.20
C PRO A 98 -5.16 1.78 8.86
N ASN A 99 -5.05 0.52 8.42
CA ASN A 99 -4.58 0.21 7.06
C ASN A 99 -5.72 0.31 6.04
N SER A 100 -6.91 0.74 6.45
CA SER A 100 -8.09 0.87 5.60
C SER A 100 -8.71 2.25 5.71
N GLY A 101 -9.46 2.65 4.68
CA GLY A 101 -10.21 3.91 4.68
C GLY A 101 -11.27 3.92 3.58
N SER A 102 -12.00 5.02 3.48
CA SER A 102 -12.98 5.21 2.41
C SER A 102 -12.87 6.59 1.77
N PHE A 103 -13.15 6.68 0.48
CA PHE A 103 -13.21 7.94 -0.24
C PHE A 103 -14.25 7.87 -1.35
N THR A 104 -14.80 9.02 -1.71
CA THR A 104 -15.69 9.17 -2.86
C THR A 104 -14.91 9.76 -4.02
N VAL A 105 -15.05 9.17 -5.20
CA VAL A 105 -14.42 9.70 -6.41
C VAL A 105 -15.16 10.97 -6.84
N VAL A 106 -14.52 12.12 -6.63
CA VAL A 106 -15.01 13.43 -7.06
C VAL A 106 -14.19 13.93 -8.24
N GLY A 107 -14.85 14.69 -9.13
CA GLY A 107 -14.24 15.25 -10.33
C GLY A 107 -14.77 16.63 -10.64
#